data_AF-A0A961W7Z0-F1
#
_entry.id   AF-A0A961W7Z0-F1
#
_cell.length_a   1.000
_cell.length_b   1.000
_cell.length_c   1.000
_cell.angle_alpha   90.00
_cell.angle_beta   90.00
_cell.angle_gamma   90.00
#
_symmetry.space_group_name_H-M   'P 1'
#
loop_
_entity.id
_entity.type
_entity.pdbx_description
1 polymer ?
#
loop_
_entity_poly.entity_id
_entity_poly.type
_entity_poly.pdbx_seq_one_letter_code
_entity_poly.pdbx_strand_id
1 'polypeptide(L)'
;MTGSLQPNTSERSGGKRHRSGNGERLPSGAEPAYAALDLGTNNCRLLVAKPTRRGFQVIDAFSRIIRLGEGVSASGRLSDAAMYRTRDALKVCAAKMARHDVAGARLVATEACRAAENGAAFIDGIRRDLGLEIEILSRESEARLAVSGCASLIDEACDHALVFDIGGGSSELIWVDLARRRGNWRRSLADRLEATECIAAWTSLPVGVVTLAERFGGRHVTPEGFEDMTRAVLDLLHPFEERHNLRQHIESGQVHFLGTSGTVTTLAGIQLRLPRYDRNRVDGCWLDADEVRGVTYDLLAQSYEQRVAQPCIGRDRADLVLAGCAILEAMMRLWPAKRLRVADRGLREGILAMLMAADGYLDGRQRRRRRR
;
A
#
# COMPACT_ATOMS: atom_id res chain seq x y z
N MET A 1 7.31 79.59 -12.82
CA MET A 1 7.33 79.94 -11.39
C MET A 1 7.37 78.64 -10.61
N THR A 2 8.54 78.00 -10.48
CA THR A 2 9.50 78.17 -9.37
C THR A 2 8.90 77.77 -8.02
N GLY A 3 9.36 76.62 -7.51
CA GLY A 3 9.03 76.08 -6.19
C GLY A 3 9.69 74.72 -5.97
N SER A 4 11.02 74.72 -5.91
CA SER A 4 11.91 73.59 -5.61
C SER A 4 11.97 73.28 -4.11
N LEU A 5 12.01 71.99 -3.75
CA LEU A 5 12.78 71.43 -2.62
C LEU A 5 12.92 69.90 -2.83
N GLN A 6 14.17 69.43 -2.95
CA GLN A 6 14.58 68.01 -3.02
C GLN A 6 14.77 67.42 -1.59
N PRO A 7 15.37 66.23 -1.41
CA PRO A 7 14.80 64.89 -1.53
C PRO A 7 14.87 64.14 -0.17
N ASN A 8 14.25 62.97 -0.03
CA ASN A 8 14.67 62.05 1.03
C ASN A 8 14.77 60.61 0.55
N THR A 9 15.93 60.03 0.83
CA THR A 9 16.45 58.71 0.51
C THR A 9 16.10 57.69 1.60
N SER A 10 16.38 56.41 1.30
CA SER A 10 16.45 55.23 2.21
C SER A 10 15.09 54.61 2.56
N GLU A 11 14.90 53.29 2.66
CA GLU A 11 15.77 52.13 2.57
C GLU A 11 14.88 50.88 2.44
N ARG A 12 15.30 49.87 1.67
CA ARG A 12 14.66 48.55 1.62
C ARG A 12 14.92 47.81 2.92
N SER A 13 13.88 47.55 3.73
CA SER A 13 14.00 46.69 4.90
C SER A 13 13.92 45.21 4.50
N GLY A 14 15.09 44.57 4.48
CA GLY A 14 15.22 43.12 4.47
C GLY A 14 14.90 42.55 5.86
N GLY A 15 13.82 41.78 5.94
CA GLY A 15 13.48 40.99 7.14
C GLY A 15 14.50 39.86 7.34
N LYS A 16 15.50 40.10 8.20
CA LYS A 16 16.42 39.08 8.72
C LYS A 16 15.63 38.04 9.53
N ARG A 17 15.62 36.79 9.06
CA ARG A 17 15.26 35.64 9.90
C ARG A 17 16.32 35.46 10.99
N HIS A 18 15.89 35.52 12.25
CA HIS A 18 16.70 35.15 13.41
C HIS A 18 17.18 33.70 13.27
N ARG A 19 18.51 33.53 13.16
CA ARG A 19 19.21 32.29 13.47
C ARG A 19 19.95 32.53 14.78
N SER A 20 19.50 31.89 15.86
CA SER A 20 20.23 31.80 17.12
C SER A 20 20.01 30.41 17.72
N GLY A 21 21.12 29.73 18.03
CA GLY A 21 21.15 28.61 18.99
C GLY A 21 21.35 27.22 18.38
N ASN A 22 22.62 26.81 18.29
CA ASN A 22 23.13 25.43 18.32
C ASN A 22 22.29 24.34 17.64
N GLY A 23 22.45 24.23 16.32
CA GLY A 23 22.32 22.93 15.67
C GLY A 23 23.51 22.05 16.07
N GLU A 24 23.32 21.18 17.05
CA GLU A 24 24.16 20.00 17.21
C GLU A 24 24.14 19.27 15.86
N ARG A 25 25.27 19.35 15.15
CA ARG A 25 25.46 18.57 13.94
C ARG A 25 25.44 17.11 14.36
N LEU A 26 24.39 16.40 13.95
CA LEU A 26 24.29 14.95 14.04
C LEU A 26 25.65 14.32 13.63
N PRO A 27 26.19 13.37 14.42
CA PRO A 27 27.50 12.83 14.17
C PRO A 27 27.58 12.26 12.76
N SER A 28 28.61 12.68 12.03
CA SER A 28 28.86 12.29 10.64
C SER A 28 28.99 10.76 10.54
N GLY A 29 27.94 10.09 10.05
CA GLY A 29 28.00 8.66 9.73
C GLY A 29 26.67 7.91 9.76
N ALA A 30 25.66 8.39 10.49
CA ALA A 30 24.35 7.73 10.56
C ALA A 30 23.41 8.27 9.48
N GLU A 31 22.96 7.39 8.58
CA GLU A 31 21.89 7.71 7.62
C GLU A 31 20.58 8.05 8.36
N PRO A 32 19.82 9.08 7.92
CA PRO A 32 18.58 9.48 8.58
C PRO A 32 17.51 8.39 8.51
N ALA A 33 16.65 8.31 9.52
CA ALA A 33 15.51 7.41 9.54
C ALA A 33 14.28 8.06 8.89
N TYR A 34 13.50 7.27 8.17
CA TYR A 34 12.25 7.68 7.54
C TYR A 34 11.12 6.78 7.99
N ALA A 35 9.90 7.31 8.03
CA ALA A 35 8.71 6.55 8.38
C ALA A 35 7.64 6.59 7.27
N ALA A 36 6.98 5.45 7.09
CA ALA A 36 5.78 5.34 6.27
C ALA A 36 4.69 4.63 7.08
N LEU A 37 3.58 5.32 7.29
CA LEU A 37 2.41 4.78 7.98
C LEU A 37 1.26 4.63 6.99
N ASP A 38 0.63 3.47 7.01
CA ASP A 38 -0.54 3.12 6.22
C ASP A 38 -1.69 2.75 7.17
N LEU A 39 -2.70 3.60 7.20
CA LEU A 39 -3.93 3.44 7.95
C LEU A 39 -5.04 2.95 7.01
N GLY A 40 -5.10 1.63 6.85
CA GLY A 40 -6.09 0.98 6.01
C GLY A 40 -7.39 0.62 6.73
N THR A 41 -8.34 0.06 5.98
CA THR A 41 -9.64 -0.39 6.48
C THR A 41 -9.53 -1.46 7.56
N ASN A 42 -8.62 -2.43 7.41
CA ASN A 42 -8.49 -3.53 8.36
C ASN A 42 -7.31 -3.35 9.32
N ASN A 43 -6.19 -2.78 8.85
CA ASN A 43 -4.91 -2.86 9.55
C ASN A 43 -4.18 -1.52 9.52
N CYS A 44 -3.56 -1.14 10.64
CA CYS A 44 -2.63 -0.02 10.74
C CYS A 44 -1.21 -0.54 10.69
N ARG A 45 -0.38 0.01 9.80
CA ARG A 45 1.01 -0.44 9.59
C ARG A 45 1.97 0.73 9.60
N LEU A 46 3.13 0.53 10.21
CA LEU A 46 4.26 1.47 10.16
C LEU A 46 5.51 0.70 9.73
N LEU A 47 6.30 1.32 8.86
CA LEU A 47 7.70 0.98 8.65
C LEU A 47 8.57 2.18 9.03
N VAL A 48 9.67 1.92 9.73
CA VAL A 48 10.77 2.86 9.92
C VAL A 48 12.00 2.28 9.27
N ALA A 49 12.66 3.04 8.40
CA ALA A 49 13.78 2.54 7.60
C ALA A 49 14.88 3.59 7.42
N LYS A 50 16.11 3.12 7.18
CA LYS A 50 17.26 3.94 6.81
C LYS A 50 17.69 3.64 5.37
N PRO A 51 18.10 4.65 4.58
CA PRO A 51 18.60 4.40 3.24
C PRO A 51 19.89 3.57 3.27
N THR A 52 20.08 2.76 2.24
CA THR A 52 21.29 1.97 1.97
C THR A 52 21.73 2.20 0.53
N ARG A 53 22.90 1.69 0.13
CA ARG A 53 23.39 1.82 -1.25
C ARG A 53 22.46 1.21 -2.31
N ARG A 54 21.62 0.24 -1.94
CA ARG A 54 20.78 -0.54 -2.87
C ARG A 54 19.28 -0.41 -2.58
N GLY A 55 18.87 0.55 -1.75
CA GLY A 55 17.48 0.68 -1.30
C GLY A 55 17.42 1.21 0.12
N PHE A 56 16.74 0.49 1.01
CA PHE A 56 16.64 0.83 2.42
C PHE A 56 16.63 -0.43 3.30
N GLN A 57 16.96 -0.25 4.56
CA GLN A 57 16.87 -1.27 5.60
C GLN A 57 15.78 -0.88 6.58
N VAL A 58 14.81 -1.75 6.80
CA VAL A 58 13.79 -1.57 7.86
C VAL A 58 14.48 -1.78 9.21
N ILE A 59 14.38 -0.77 10.08
CA ILE A 59 14.95 -0.77 11.43
C ILE A 59 13.89 -0.95 12.51
N ASP A 60 12.61 -0.68 12.19
CA ASP A 60 11.47 -0.93 13.05
C ASP A 60 10.20 -1.08 12.21
N ALA A 61 9.26 -1.86 12.71
CA ALA A 61 7.97 -2.08 12.08
C ALA A 61 6.88 -2.21 13.14
N PHE A 62 5.65 -1.90 12.72
CA PHE A 62 4.44 -2.16 13.49
C PHE A 62 3.33 -2.57 12.54
N SER A 63 2.51 -3.52 13.00
CA SER A 63 1.29 -3.92 12.31
C SER A 63 0.27 -4.33 13.36
N ARG A 64 -0.94 -3.77 13.26
CA ARG A 64 -2.04 -4.14 14.13
C ARG A 64 -3.36 -4.13 13.39
N ILE A 65 -4.15 -5.17 13.61
CA ILE A 65 -5.52 -5.26 13.11
C ILE A 65 -6.37 -4.34 13.96
N ILE A 66 -6.98 -3.35 13.31
CA ILE A 66 -7.78 -2.31 13.95
C ILE A 66 -9.25 -2.36 13.51
N ARG A 67 -9.52 -2.96 12.34
CA ARG A 67 -10.84 -3.03 11.70
C ARG A 67 -11.53 -1.66 11.68
N LEU A 68 -10.83 -0.63 11.17
CA LEU A 68 -11.33 0.74 11.11
C LEU A 68 -12.60 0.87 10.29
N GLY A 69 -12.69 0.13 9.19
CA GLY A 69 -13.84 0.18 8.29
C GLY A 69 -14.98 -0.78 8.64
N GLU A 70 -14.95 -1.44 9.80
CA GLU A 70 -16.04 -2.32 10.20
C GLU A 70 -17.36 -1.53 10.33
N GLY A 71 -18.41 -2.01 9.69
CA GLY A 71 -19.74 -1.39 9.69
C GLY A 71 -19.85 -0.09 8.89
N VAL A 72 -18.80 0.40 8.23
CA VAL A 72 -18.85 1.64 7.44
C VAL A 72 -19.78 1.47 6.23
N SER A 73 -19.76 0.32 5.57
CA SER A 73 -20.62 0.03 4.41
C SER A 73 -22.11 0.19 4.73
N ALA A 74 -22.50 -0.14 5.96
CA ALA A 74 -23.89 -0.10 6.40
C ALA A 74 -24.27 1.22 7.07
N SER A 75 -23.35 1.82 7.85
CA SER A 75 -23.64 3.01 8.67
C SER A 75 -23.19 4.33 8.05
N GLY A 76 -22.32 4.29 7.04
CA GLY A 76 -21.65 5.48 6.49
C GLY A 76 -20.60 6.10 7.42
N ARG A 77 -20.31 5.50 8.59
CA ARG A 77 -19.52 6.14 9.65
C ARG A 77 -18.53 5.18 10.30
N LEU A 78 -17.39 5.71 10.74
CA LEU A 78 -16.45 5.00 11.62
C LEU A 78 -17.07 4.84 13.01
N SER A 79 -17.05 3.62 13.55
CA SER A 79 -17.55 3.36 14.91
C SER A 79 -16.59 3.88 15.98
N ASP A 80 -17.12 4.27 17.15
CA ASP A 80 -16.30 4.73 18.27
C ASP A 80 -15.30 3.67 18.74
N ALA A 81 -15.72 2.40 18.75
CA ALA A 81 -14.85 1.29 19.11
C ALA A 81 -13.66 1.14 18.15
N ALA A 82 -13.91 1.26 16.83
CA ALA A 82 -12.87 1.19 15.82
C ALA A 82 -11.93 2.41 15.88
N MET A 83 -12.46 3.62 16.09
CA MET A 83 -11.68 4.84 16.28
C MET A 83 -10.79 4.75 17.53
N TYR A 84 -11.30 4.20 18.64
CA TYR A 84 -10.54 4.01 19.87
C TYR A 84 -9.36 3.04 19.67
N ARG A 85 -9.62 1.84 19.12
CA ARG A 85 -8.55 0.87 18.79
C ARG A 85 -7.53 1.46 17.83
N THR A 86 -7.94 2.33 16.92
CA THR A 86 -7.05 2.99 15.97
C THR A 86 -6.17 4.03 16.64
N ARG A 87 -6.73 4.89 17.50
CA ARG A 87 -5.97 5.87 18.31
C ARG A 87 -4.88 5.19 19.12
N ASP A 88 -5.19 4.08 19.77
CA ASP A 88 -4.19 3.32 20.53
C ASP A 88 -3.08 2.72 19.65
N ALA A 89 -3.34 2.48 18.36
CA ALA A 89 -2.34 1.91 17.44
C ALA A 89 -1.38 3.02 16.99
N LEU A 90 -1.96 4.17 16.71
CA LEU A 90 -1.26 5.37 16.31
C LEU A 90 -0.39 5.93 17.44
N LYS A 91 -0.79 5.82 18.71
CA LYS A 91 0.09 6.12 19.87
C LYS A 91 1.38 5.30 19.84
N VAL A 92 1.29 4.00 19.55
CA VAL A 92 2.48 3.14 19.43
C VAL A 92 3.33 3.54 18.23
N CYS A 93 2.69 3.89 17.11
CA CYS A 93 3.40 4.38 15.91
C CYS A 93 4.16 5.68 16.19
N ALA A 94 3.52 6.67 16.83
CA ALA A 94 4.13 7.94 17.23
C ALA A 94 5.34 7.71 18.13
N ALA A 95 5.21 6.85 19.15
CA ALA A 95 6.31 6.51 20.04
C ALA A 95 7.50 5.83 19.32
N LYS A 96 7.22 4.96 18.33
CA LYS A 96 8.27 4.36 17.49
C LYS A 96 8.96 5.41 16.63
N MET A 97 8.21 6.29 15.97
CA MET A 97 8.76 7.37 15.16
C MET A 97 9.65 8.31 15.98
N ALA A 98 9.18 8.73 17.16
CA ALA A 98 9.95 9.60 18.06
C ALA A 98 11.25 8.95 18.54
N ARG A 99 11.21 7.66 18.91
CA ARG A 99 12.39 6.90 19.34
C ARG A 99 13.49 6.81 18.26
N HIS A 100 13.13 6.80 16.98
CA HIS A 100 14.08 6.70 15.88
C HIS A 100 14.50 8.04 15.28
N ASP A 101 14.02 9.16 15.85
CA ASP A 101 14.28 10.52 15.38
C ASP A 101 14.09 10.63 13.85
N VAL A 102 12.89 10.27 13.39
CA VAL A 102 12.59 10.20 11.96
C VAL A 102 12.71 11.57 11.31
N ALA A 103 13.62 11.69 10.34
CA ALA A 103 13.91 12.93 9.62
C ALA A 103 12.80 13.31 8.63
N GLY A 104 12.05 12.32 8.14
CA GLY A 104 10.93 12.51 7.23
C GLY A 104 9.91 11.39 7.38
N ALA A 105 8.64 11.75 7.34
CA ALA A 105 7.55 10.79 7.41
C ALA A 105 6.44 11.17 6.45
N ARG A 106 5.74 10.17 5.92
CA ARG A 106 4.44 10.36 5.28
C ARG A 106 3.49 9.31 5.81
N LEU A 107 2.38 9.79 6.35
CA LEU A 107 1.36 8.99 7.00
C LEU A 107 0.09 9.11 6.16
N VAL A 108 -0.48 7.98 5.77
CA VAL A 108 -1.61 7.94 4.85
C VAL A 108 -2.77 7.14 5.43
N ALA A 109 -3.99 7.55 5.11
CA ALA A 109 -5.22 6.81 5.35
C ALA A 109 -5.92 6.52 4.01
N THR A 110 -6.56 5.35 3.91
CA THR A 110 -7.17 4.87 2.66
C THR A 110 -8.69 4.76 2.77
N GLU A 111 -9.30 3.74 2.15
CA GLU A 111 -10.73 3.67 1.86
C GLU A 111 -11.63 3.90 3.07
N ALA A 112 -11.32 3.37 4.26
CA ALA A 112 -12.20 3.55 5.42
C ALA A 112 -12.39 5.02 5.83
N CYS A 113 -11.31 5.81 5.91
CA CYS A 113 -11.41 7.24 6.23
C CYS A 113 -12.00 8.05 5.08
N ARG A 114 -11.78 7.61 3.83
CA ARG A 114 -12.31 8.26 2.63
C ARG A 114 -13.81 8.05 2.48
N ALA A 115 -14.32 6.86 2.81
CA ALA A 115 -15.72 6.48 2.66
C ALA A 115 -16.61 6.97 3.82
N ALA A 116 -16.06 7.09 5.03
CA ALA A 116 -16.83 7.47 6.20
C ALA A 116 -17.04 8.98 6.32
N GLU A 117 -18.29 9.40 6.63
CA GLU A 117 -18.66 10.80 6.82
C GLU A 117 -17.84 11.50 7.91
N ASN A 118 -17.50 10.78 8.99
CA ASN A 118 -16.69 11.27 10.11
C ASN A 118 -15.20 10.99 9.94
N GLY A 119 -14.75 10.52 8.77
CA GLY A 119 -13.35 10.16 8.52
C GLY A 119 -12.39 11.35 8.62
N ALA A 120 -12.72 12.48 8.00
CA ALA A 120 -11.90 13.70 8.09
C ALA A 120 -11.79 14.21 9.53
N ALA A 121 -12.92 14.30 10.25
CA ALA A 121 -12.95 14.74 11.65
C ALA A 121 -12.15 13.80 12.57
N PHE A 122 -12.16 12.49 12.31
CA PHE A 122 -11.34 11.53 13.03
C PHE A 122 -9.84 11.81 12.84
N ILE A 123 -9.40 12.04 11.60
CA ILE A 123 -8.01 12.36 11.26
C ILE A 123 -7.56 13.69 11.89
N ASP A 124 -8.42 14.72 11.88
CA ASP A 124 -8.13 15.99 12.56
C ASP A 124 -7.99 15.83 14.08
N GLY A 125 -8.75 14.91 14.68
CA GLY A 125 -8.57 14.50 16.07
C GLY A 125 -7.19 13.86 16.31
N ILE A 126 -6.75 12.97 15.42
CA ILE A 126 -5.42 12.35 15.51
C ILE A 126 -4.30 13.40 15.44
N ARG A 127 -4.42 14.38 14.53
CA ARG A 127 -3.45 15.47 14.40
C ARG A 127 -3.34 16.26 15.71
N ARG A 128 -4.47 16.63 16.31
CA ARG A 128 -4.51 17.40 17.57
C ARG A 128 -3.96 16.62 18.76
N ASP A 129 -4.35 15.34 18.88
CA ASP A 129 -4.07 14.57 20.09
C ASP A 129 -2.69 13.91 20.06
N LEU A 130 -2.20 13.53 18.88
CA LEU A 130 -0.97 12.75 18.71
C LEU A 130 0.11 13.46 17.88
N GLY A 131 -0.20 14.62 17.30
CA GLY A 131 0.72 15.34 16.42
C GLY A 131 1.01 14.63 15.08
N LEU A 132 0.22 13.62 14.72
CA LEU A 132 0.40 12.86 13.49
C LEU A 132 -0.39 13.49 12.35
N GLU A 133 0.30 14.02 11.35
CA GLU A 133 -0.31 14.53 10.13
C GLU A 133 -0.58 13.37 9.16
N ILE A 134 -1.83 12.88 9.14
CA ILE A 134 -2.25 11.80 8.26
C ILE A 134 -3.03 12.38 7.07
N GLU A 135 -2.61 12.03 5.85
CA GLU A 135 -3.25 12.42 4.60
C GLU A 135 -4.26 11.34 4.18
N ILE A 136 -5.52 11.70 3.88
CA ILE A 136 -6.45 10.77 3.23
C ILE A 136 -6.10 10.74 1.74
N LEU A 137 -5.59 9.61 1.26
CA LEU A 137 -5.15 9.46 -0.12
C LEU A 137 -6.32 9.41 -1.10
N SER A 138 -6.12 9.98 -2.29
CA SER A 138 -6.96 9.69 -3.44
C SER A 138 -6.69 8.27 -3.96
N ARG A 139 -7.70 7.66 -4.59
CA ARG A 139 -7.59 6.33 -5.22
C ARG A 139 -6.47 6.29 -6.27
N GLU A 140 -6.28 7.36 -7.04
CA GLU A 140 -5.17 7.46 -7.99
C GLU A 140 -3.80 7.43 -7.29
N SER A 141 -3.65 8.20 -6.20
CA SER A 141 -2.39 8.26 -5.45
C SER A 141 -2.05 6.90 -4.83
N GLU A 142 -3.07 6.21 -4.32
CA GLU A 142 -2.99 4.84 -3.80
C GLU A 142 -2.52 3.85 -4.89
N ALA A 143 -3.13 3.87 -6.07
CA ALA A 143 -2.72 3.05 -7.22
C ALA A 143 -1.26 3.31 -7.65
N ARG A 144 -0.86 4.59 -7.76
CA ARG A 144 0.53 4.96 -8.11
C ARG A 144 1.53 4.48 -7.05
N LEU A 145 1.18 4.60 -5.77
CA LEU A 145 1.99 4.12 -4.66
C LEU A 145 2.14 2.60 -4.65
N ALA A 146 1.06 1.86 -4.96
CA ALA A 146 1.09 0.41 -5.06
C ALA A 146 2.09 -0.06 -6.14
N VAL A 147 2.07 0.55 -7.33
CA VAL A 147 3.05 0.27 -8.39
C VAL A 147 4.47 0.61 -7.95
N SER A 148 4.70 1.80 -7.40
CA SER A 148 6.04 2.22 -6.92
C SER A 148 6.61 1.27 -5.86
N GLY A 149 5.76 0.79 -4.94
CA GLY A 149 6.14 -0.17 -3.90
C GLY A 149 6.56 -1.52 -4.45
N CYS A 150 5.84 -2.01 -5.47
CA CYS A 150 6.01 -3.35 -6.03
C CYS A 150 6.95 -3.38 -7.25
N ALA A 151 7.32 -2.24 -7.83
CA ALA A 151 8.08 -2.13 -9.07
C ALA A 151 9.33 -3.02 -9.13
N SER A 152 10.06 -3.19 -8.01
CA SER A 152 11.24 -4.06 -7.96
C SER A 152 10.97 -5.55 -8.21
N LEU A 153 9.71 -5.98 -8.16
CA LEU A 153 9.26 -7.35 -8.39
C LEU A 153 8.65 -7.53 -9.78
N ILE A 154 8.45 -6.47 -10.55
CA ILE A 154 7.94 -6.58 -11.92
C ILE A 154 8.96 -7.34 -12.76
N ASP A 155 8.50 -8.37 -13.48
CA ASP A 155 9.33 -9.13 -14.41
C ASP A 155 9.65 -8.25 -15.63
N GLU A 156 10.95 -8.11 -15.90
CA GLU A 156 11.47 -7.28 -17.00
C GLU A 156 11.32 -7.94 -18.37
N ALA A 157 11.04 -9.25 -18.41
CA ALA A 157 10.80 -9.99 -19.64
C ALA A 157 9.35 -9.88 -20.15
N CYS A 158 8.45 -9.26 -19.37
CA CYS A 158 7.05 -9.08 -19.75
C CYS A 158 6.82 -7.70 -20.39
N ASP A 159 5.94 -7.65 -21.38
CA ASP A 159 5.55 -6.40 -22.04
C ASP A 159 4.51 -5.64 -21.22
N HIS A 160 3.79 -6.33 -20.35
CA HIS A 160 2.81 -5.73 -19.45
C HIS A 160 2.84 -6.34 -18.05
N ALA A 161 2.30 -5.59 -17.09
CA ALA A 161 1.98 -6.12 -15.78
C ALA A 161 0.59 -5.69 -15.34
N LEU A 162 -0.15 -6.60 -14.71
CA LEU A 162 -1.34 -6.29 -13.93
C LEU A 162 -0.95 -6.32 -12.45
N VAL A 163 -0.82 -5.14 -11.85
CA VAL A 163 -0.61 -4.99 -10.42
C VAL A 163 -1.97 -4.87 -9.74
N PHE A 164 -2.21 -5.65 -8.69
CA PHE A 164 -3.44 -5.57 -7.94
C PHE A 164 -3.20 -5.57 -6.43
N ASP A 165 -3.93 -4.73 -5.70
CA ASP A 165 -3.92 -4.65 -4.24
C ASP A 165 -5.31 -5.03 -3.72
N ILE A 166 -5.42 -6.15 -3.01
CA ILE A 166 -6.67 -6.55 -2.37
C ILE A 166 -6.69 -5.99 -0.96
N GLY A 167 -7.29 -4.81 -0.82
CA GLY A 167 -7.44 -4.09 0.43
C GLY A 167 -8.61 -4.59 1.30
N GLY A 168 -8.83 -3.89 2.41
CA GLY A 168 -9.97 -4.17 3.29
C GLY A 168 -11.29 -3.59 2.76
N GLY A 169 -11.27 -2.34 2.27
CA GLY A 169 -12.48 -1.66 1.78
C GLY A 169 -12.55 -1.54 0.26
N SER A 170 -11.41 -1.45 -0.40
CA SER A 170 -11.25 -1.35 -1.85
C SER A 170 -10.26 -2.38 -2.38
N SER A 171 -10.25 -2.56 -3.69
CA SER A 171 -9.23 -3.31 -4.39
C SER A 171 -8.76 -2.52 -5.61
N GLU A 172 -7.47 -2.23 -5.69
CA GLU A 172 -6.87 -1.47 -6.78
C GLU A 172 -6.38 -2.40 -7.88
N LEU A 173 -6.59 -2.00 -9.13
CA LEU A 173 -6.12 -2.68 -10.33
C LEU A 173 -5.36 -1.69 -11.19
N ILE A 174 -4.13 -2.04 -11.56
CA ILE A 174 -3.24 -1.16 -12.31
C ILE A 174 -2.61 -1.92 -13.46
N TRP A 175 -2.94 -1.50 -14.68
CA TRP A 175 -2.32 -1.98 -15.91
C TRP A 175 -1.09 -1.14 -16.24
N VAL A 176 0.06 -1.80 -16.27
CA VAL A 176 1.36 -1.19 -16.57
C VAL A 176 1.82 -1.68 -17.93
N ASP A 177 2.07 -0.74 -18.85
CA ASP A 177 2.57 -0.99 -20.20
C ASP A 177 4.09 -0.79 -20.22
N LEU A 178 4.83 -1.90 -20.04
CA LEU A 178 6.28 -1.91 -19.93
C LEU A 178 6.96 -1.73 -21.29
N ALA A 179 6.23 -1.87 -22.41
CA ALA A 179 6.76 -1.54 -23.73
C ALA A 179 7.01 -0.03 -23.91
N ARG A 180 6.39 0.84 -23.10
CA ARG A 180 6.61 2.30 -23.11
C ARG A 180 7.92 2.74 -22.45
N ARG A 181 8.68 1.81 -21.89
CA ARG A 181 9.87 2.09 -21.09
C ARG A 181 11.00 2.67 -21.93
N ARG A 182 11.80 3.53 -21.29
CA ARG A 182 12.95 4.22 -21.87
C ARG A 182 14.24 3.64 -21.28
N GLY A 183 14.63 2.47 -21.78
CA GLY A 183 15.91 1.84 -21.49
C GLY A 183 15.84 0.58 -20.63
N ASN A 184 17.00 0.03 -20.27
CA ASN A 184 17.09 -1.25 -19.58
C ASN A 184 16.76 -1.12 -18.09
N TRP A 185 16.02 -2.09 -17.52
CA TRP A 185 15.65 -2.13 -16.10
C TRP A 185 16.90 -2.31 -15.21
N ARG A 186 17.21 -1.31 -14.38
CA ARG A 186 18.41 -1.32 -13.50
C ARG A 186 18.11 -1.70 -12.05
N ARG A 187 16.85 -2.06 -11.74
CA ARG A 187 16.35 -2.33 -10.37
C ARG A 187 16.71 -1.23 -9.36
N SER A 188 16.75 0.00 -9.85
CA SER A 188 17.04 1.23 -9.16
C SER A 188 15.75 1.99 -8.83
N LEU A 189 15.87 3.08 -8.08
CA LEU A 189 14.76 3.98 -7.85
C LEU A 189 14.23 4.62 -9.14
N ALA A 190 15.09 4.88 -10.13
CA ALA A 190 14.68 5.41 -11.42
C ALA A 190 13.69 4.47 -12.12
N ASP A 191 13.88 3.15 -11.98
CA ASP A 191 12.96 2.15 -12.54
C ASP A 191 11.61 2.13 -11.81
N ARG A 192 11.57 2.51 -10.51
CA ARG A 192 10.30 2.65 -9.77
C ARG A 192 9.47 3.82 -10.28
N LEU A 193 10.12 4.96 -10.53
CA LEU A 193 9.48 6.14 -11.11
C LEU A 193 9.05 5.87 -12.55
N GLU A 194 9.90 5.23 -13.35
CA GLU A 194 9.58 4.83 -14.72
C GLU A 194 8.36 3.88 -14.76
N ALA A 195 8.28 2.90 -13.85
CA ALA A 195 7.11 2.01 -13.77
C ALA A 195 5.81 2.76 -13.48
N THR A 196 5.85 3.81 -12.64
CA THR A 196 4.67 4.67 -12.43
C THR A 196 4.31 5.52 -13.64
N GLU A 197 5.27 5.88 -14.48
CA GLU A 197 5.02 6.56 -15.76
C GLU A 197 4.46 5.61 -16.82
N CYS A 198 4.69 4.30 -16.67
CA CYS A 198 4.17 3.24 -17.53
C CYS A 198 2.73 2.81 -17.20
N ILE A 199 2.08 3.42 -16.20
CA ILE A 199 0.67 3.14 -15.89
C ILE A 199 -0.18 3.56 -17.09
N ALA A 200 -0.76 2.58 -17.77
CA ALA A 200 -1.60 2.79 -18.94
C ALA A 200 -3.09 2.87 -18.58
N ALA A 201 -3.51 2.14 -17.55
CA ALA A 201 -4.87 2.20 -17.01
C ALA A 201 -4.88 1.81 -15.53
N TRP A 202 -5.88 2.29 -14.79
CA TRP A 202 -6.13 1.84 -13.43
C TRP A 202 -7.61 1.97 -13.07
N THR A 203 -8.05 1.19 -12.08
CA THR A 203 -9.33 1.36 -11.40
C THR A 203 -9.19 1.00 -9.92
N SER A 204 -10.10 1.50 -9.09
CA SER A 204 -10.22 1.12 -7.68
C SER A 204 -11.65 0.66 -7.47
N LEU A 205 -11.81 -0.64 -7.27
CA LEU A 205 -13.09 -1.28 -7.06
C LEU A 205 -13.55 -0.98 -5.63
N PRO A 206 -14.83 -0.60 -5.42
CA PRO A 206 -15.38 -0.36 -4.08
C PRO A 206 -15.68 -1.67 -3.34
N VAL A 207 -14.77 -2.63 -3.42
CA VAL A 207 -14.86 -3.95 -2.79
C VAL A 207 -13.48 -4.36 -2.27
N GLY A 208 -13.43 -4.78 -1.03
CA GLY A 208 -12.26 -5.37 -0.38
C GLY A 208 -12.71 -6.48 0.56
N VAL A 209 -11.78 -7.09 1.28
CA VAL A 209 -12.08 -8.29 2.07
C VAL A 209 -13.07 -8.02 3.21
N VAL A 210 -13.08 -6.82 3.79
CA VAL A 210 -14.00 -6.44 4.87
C VAL A 210 -15.39 -6.18 4.30
N THR A 211 -15.50 -5.32 3.29
CA THR A 211 -16.79 -4.95 2.69
C THR A 211 -17.51 -6.14 2.08
N LEU A 212 -16.77 -7.06 1.44
CA LEU A 212 -17.34 -8.28 0.88
C LEU A 212 -17.73 -9.29 1.97
N ALA A 213 -16.89 -9.49 3.00
CA ALA A 213 -17.22 -10.39 4.11
C ALA A 213 -18.45 -9.91 4.89
N GLU A 214 -18.60 -8.61 5.13
CA GLU A 214 -19.78 -8.03 5.79
C GLU A 214 -21.06 -8.29 4.99
N ARG A 215 -21.00 -8.15 3.66
CA ARG A 215 -22.15 -8.37 2.78
C ARG A 215 -22.60 -9.84 2.74
N PHE A 216 -21.67 -10.79 2.89
CA PHE A 216 -21.90 -12.22 2.68
C PHE A 216 -21.64 -13.08 3.93
N GLY A 217 -21.57 -12.46 5.12
CA GLY A 217 -21.49 -13.14 6.42
C GLY A 217 -20.08 -13.51 6.91
N GLY A 218 -19.12 -13.75 6.01
CA GLY A 218 -17.68 -13.92 6.31
C GLY A 218 -17.28 -15.18 7.09
N ARG A 219 -17.87 -15.43 8.27
CA ARG A 219 -17.60 -16.62 9.09
C ARG A 219 -18.16 -17.90 8.49
N HIS A 220 -19.40 -17.83 8.02
CA HIS A 220 -20.13 -18.96 7.42
C HIS A 220 -20.29 -18.67 5.93
N VAL A 221 -19.42 -19.27 5.13
CA VAL A 221 -19.44 -19.11 3.67
C VAL A 221 -19.65 -20.50 3.08
N THR A 222 -20.79 -20.71 2.44
CA THR A 222 -21.07 -21.95 1.69
C THR A 222 -20.43 -21.87 0.30
N PRO A 223 -20.31 -22.98 -0.43
CA PRO A 223 -19.87 -22.96 -1.82
C PRO A 223 -20.70 -22.03 -2.71
N GLU A 224 -22.02 -22.00 -2.52
CA GLU A 224 -22.92 -21.09 -3.24
C GLU A 224 -22.66 -19.64 -2.85
N GLY A 225 -22.50 -19.35 -1.56
CA GLY A 225 -22.16 -18.00 -1.09
C GLY A 225 -20.81 -17.51 -1.62
N PHE A 226 -19.82 -18.40 -1.73
CA PHE A 226 -18.52 -18.08 -2.34
C PHE A 226 -18.65 -17.79 -3.84
N GLU A 227 -19.47 -18.56 -4.55
CA GLU A 227 -19.76 -18.32 -5.97
C GLU A 227 -20.49 -16.99 -6.17
N ASP A 228 -21.44 -16.63 -5.29
CA ASP A 228 -22.12 -15.33 -5.33
C ASP A 228 -21.19 -14.16 -5.01
N MET A 229 -20.26 -14.31 -4.06
CA MET A 229 -19.19 -13.33 -3.84
C MET A 229 -18.35 -13.15 -5.12
N THR A 230 -17.95 -14.26 -5.75
CA THR A 230 -17.11 -14.26 -6.95
C THR A 230 -17.84 -13.58 -8.12
N ARG A 231 -19.12 -13.89 -8.34
CA ARG A 231 -19.96 -13.24 -9.36
C ARG A 231 -20.10 -11.74 -9.11
N ALA A 232 -20.36 -11.33 -7.87
CA ALA A 232 -20.47 -9.93 -7.52
C ALA A 232 -19.17 -9.14 -7.79
N VAL A 233 -18.00 -9.77 -7.63
CA VAL A 233 -16.72 -9.14 -7.97
C VAL A 233 -16.49 -9.14 -9.49
N LEU A 234 -16.85 -10.22 -10.20
CA LEU A 234 -16.80 -10.26 -11.67
C LEU A 234 -17.59 -9.12 -12.31
N ASP A 235 -18.80 -8.84 -11.82
CA ASP A 235 -19.62 -7.72 -12.29
C ASP A 235 -18.91 -6.35 -12.16
N LEU A 236 -18.09 -6.18 -11.12
CA LEU A 236 -17.29 -4.96 -10.91
C LEU A 236 -16.03 -4.91 -11.79
N LEU A 237 -15.52 -6.07 -12.21
CA LEU A 237 -14.34 -6.19 -13.07
C LEU A 237 -14.67 -5.98 -14.56
N HIS A 238 -15.84 -6.41 -15.00
CA HIS A 238 -16.27 -6.35 -16.41
C HIS A 238 -16.10 -4.97 -17.06
N PRO A 239 -16.51 -3.84 -16.44
CA PRO A 239 -16.32 -2.52 -17.05
C PRO A 239 -14.86 -2.15 -17.31
N PHE A 240 -13.94 -2.61 -16.46
CA PHE A 240 -12.51 -2.36 -16.65
C PHE A 240 -11.95 -3.22 -17.79
N GLU A 241 -12.35 -4.49 -17.86
CA GLU A 241 -11.99 -5.37 -18.98
C GLU A 241 -12.56 -4.88 -20.32
N GLU A 242 -13.84 -4.53 -20.39
CA GLU A 242 -14.49 -4.04 -21.62
C GLU A 242 -13.80 -2.77 -22.16
N ARG A 243 -13.33 -1.91 -21.27
CA ARG A 243 -12.68 -0.64 -21.64
C ARG A 243 -11.26 -0.84 -22.16
N HIS A 244 -10.53 -1.83 -21.66
CA HIS A 244 -9.08 -1.94 -21.84
C HIS A 244 -8.62 -3.25 -22.49
N ASN A 245 -9.51 -4.24 -22.63
CA ASN A 245 -9.30 -5.52 -23.30
C ASN A 245 -8.01 -6.22 -22.83
N LEU A 246 -7.85 -6.36 -21.51
CA LEU A 246 -6.64 -6.89 -20.91
C LEU A 246 -6.53 -8.40 -21.17
N ARG A 247 -7.65 -9.12 -21.22
CA ARG A 247 -7.68 -10.58 -21.40
C ARG A 247 -6.92 -11.02 -22.64
N GLN A 248 -7.06 -10.31 -23.76
CA GLN A 248 -6.34 -10.62 -24.99
C GLN A 248 -4.81 -10.59 -24.81
N HIS A 249 -4.30 -9.61 -24.05
CA HIS A 249 -2.86 -9.51 -23.76
C HIS A 249 -2.40 -10.62 -22.80
N ILE A 250 -3.27 -11.02 -21.87
CA ILE A 250 -2.95 -12.04 -20.87
C ILE A 250 -2.87 -13.42 -21.53
N GLU A 251 -3.80 -13.71 -22.45
CA GLU A 251 -3.80 -14.95 -23.22
C GLU A 251 -2.60 -15.07 -24.18
N SER A 252 -2.00 -13.95 -24.62
CA SER A 252 -0.76 -13.98 -25.41
C SER A 252 0.48 -14.35 -24.58
N GLY A 253 0.37 -14.36 -23.25
CA GLY A 253 1.39 -14.91 -22.35
C GLY A 253 2.51 -13.93 -21.94
N GLN A 254 2.36 -12.63 -22.21
CA GLN A 254 3.37 -11.60 -21.92
C GLN A 254 2.97 -10.64 -20.79
N VAL A 255 2.11 -11.10 -19.88
CA VAL A 255 1.60 -10.29 -18.76
C VAL A 255 2.04 -10.88 -17.42
N HIS A 256 2.69 -10.04 -16.62
CA HIS A 256 3.05 -10.37 -15.26
C HIS A 256 1.91 -10.01 -14.28
N PHE A 257 1.38 -11.00 -13.58
CA PHE A 257 0.42 -10.80 -12.49
C PHE A 257 1.13 -10.57 -11.17
N LEU A 258 0.95 -9.39 -10.57
CA LEU A 258 1.64 -9.01 -9.34
C LEU A 258 0.61 -8.59 -8.28
N GLY A 259 0.35 -9.48 -7.34
CA GLY A 259 -0.59 -9.23 -6.25
C GLY A 259 0.13 -8.72 -5.00
N THR A 260 -0.49 -7.78 -4.29
CA THR A 260 -0.04 -7.32 -2.97
C THR A 260 -1.14 -7.43 -1.90
N SER A 261 -0.78 -7.11 -0.66
CA SER A 261 -1.62 -7.12 0.55
C SER A 261 -1.93 -8.50 1.14
N GLY A 262 -2.84 -8.55 2.11
CA GLY A 262 -3.04 -9.65 3.05
C GLY A 262 -3.51 -10.94 2.40
N THR A 263 -4.36 -10.88 1.36
CA THR A 263 -4.92 -12.06 0.71
C THR A 263 -3.84 -12.93 0.06
N VAL A 264 -3.11 -12.37 -0.91
CA VAL A 264 -2.09 -13.12 -1.65
C VAL A 264 -0.92 -13.57 -0.77
N THR A 265 -0.53 -12.75 0.23
CA THR A 265 0.52 -13.11 1.18
C THR A 265 0.09 -14.22 2.14
N THR A 266 -1.19 -14.29 2.48
CA THR A 266 -1.76 -15.38 3.31
C THR A 266 -1.83 -16.68 2.52
N LEU A 267 -2.32 -16.62 1.28
CA LEU A 267 -2.35 -17.79 0.38
C LEU A 267 -0.95 -18.32 0.11
N ALA A 268 0.03 -17.44 -0.11
CA ALA A 268 1.44 -17.82 -0.24
C ALA A 268 1.96 -18.55 1.00
N GLY A 269 1.68 -18.04 2.20
CA GLY A 269 2.11 -18.67 3.44
C GLY A 269 1.53 -20.09 3.64
N ILE A 270 0.28 -20.29 3.22
CA ILE A 270 -0.39 -21.59 3.26
C ILE A 270 0.20 -22.54 2.23
N GLN A 271 0.38 -22.09 0.98
CA GLN A 271 0.96 -22.90 -0.09
C GLN A 271 2.39 -23.34 0.26
N LEU A 272 3.18 -22.45 0.85
CA LEU A 272 4.52 -22.73 1.34
C LEU A 272 4.53 -23.58 2.64
N ARG A 273 3.36 -23.92 3.18
CA ARG A 273 3.16 -24.69 4.43
C ARG A 273 3.94 -24.12 5.61
N LEU A 274 3.94 -22.79 5.74
CA LEU A 274 4.71 -22.13 6.78
C LEU A 274 4.07 -22.37 8.16
N PRO A 275 4.87 -22.68 9.21
CA PRO A 275 4.36 -22.86 10.57
C PRO A 275 3.90 -21.54 11.22
N ARG A 276 4.25 -20.41 10.60
CA ARG A 276 3.80 -19.05 10.92
C ARG A 276 4.17 -18.15 9.74
N TYR A 277 3.52 -17.00 9.63
CA TYR A 277 3.87 -16.01 8.60
C TYR A 277 5.36 -15.64 8.64
N ASP A 278 6.04 -15.78 7.50
CA ASP A 278 7.43 -15.35 7.30
C ASP A 278 7.56 -14.54 6.01
N ARG A 279 7.74 -13.23 6.16
CA ARG A 279 7.91 -12.29 5.06
C ARG A 279 9.06 -12.67 4.12
N ASN A 280 10.18 -13.18 4.65
CA ASN A 280 11.35 -13.50 3.83
C ASN A 280 11.10 -14.68 2.88
N ARG A 281 10.11 -15.52 3.22
CA ARG A 281 9.67 -16.65 2.40
C ARG A 281 8.58 -16.26 1.41
N VAL A 282 7.73 -15.30 1.77
CA VAL A 282 6.54 -14.88 1.01
C VAL A 282 6.85 -13.79 -0.02
N ASP A 283 7.65 -12.79 0.34
CA ASP A 283 7.90 -11.65 -0.55
C ASP A 283 8.64 -12.06 -1.83
N GLY A 284 8.04 -11.79 -2.98
CA GLY A 284 8.58 -12.08 -4.30
C GLY A 284 8.43 -13.52 -4.77
N CYS A 285 7.77 -14.40 -4.00
CA CYS A 285 7.52 -15.78 -4.41
C CYS A 285 6.51 -15.84 -5.57
N TRP A 286 6.59 -16.92 -6.34
CA TRP A 286 5.64 -17.25 -7.39
C TRP A 286 4.64 -18.28 -6.88
N LEU A 287 3.38 -18.13 -7.27
CA LEU A 287 2.32 -19.09 -7.04
C LEU A 287 1.70 -19.49 -8.39
N ASP A 288 1.54 -20.79 -8.59
CA ASP A 288 0.79 -21.33 -9.73
C ASP A 288 -0.72 -21.11 -9.53
N ALA A 289 -1.41 -20.73 -10.60
CA ALA A 289 -2.85 -20.44 -10.53
C ALA A 289 -3.66 -21.64 -10.01
N ASP A 290 -3.32 -22.85 -10.45
CA ASP A 290 -4.00 -24.06 -10.00
C ASP A 290 -3.75 -24.34 -8.51
N GLU A 291 -2.56 -24.04 -8.00
CA GLU A 291 -2.23 -24.16 -6.59
C GLU A 291 -3.01 -23.15 -5.73
N VAL A 292 -3.11 -21.91 -6.20
CA VAL A 292 -3.92 -20.86 -5.55
C VAL A 292 -5.38 -21.27 -5.46
N ARG A 293 -5.94 -21.84 -6.54
CA ARG A 293 -7.30 -22.39 -6.53
C ARG A 293 -7.42 -23.57 -5.57
N GLY A 294 -6.46 -24.50 -5.57
CA GLY A 294 -6.41 -25.61 -4.61
C GLY A 294 -6.51 -25.14 -3.16
N VAL A 295 -5.64 -24.20 -2.77
CA VAL A 295 -5.67 -23.61 -1.41
C VAL A 295 -7.01 -22.93 -1.13
N THR A 296 -7.58 -22.23 -2.12
CA THR A 296 -8.86 -21.53 -1.99
C THR A 296 -10.00 -22.51 -1.68
N TYR A 297 -10.12 -23.59 -2.44
CA TYR A 297 -11.18 -24.57 -2.27
C TYR A 297 -10.98 -25.44 -1.02
N ASP A 298 -9.72 -25.71 -0.62
CA ASP A 298 -9.42 -26.34 0.67
C ASP A 298 -9.88 -25.47 1.84
N LEU A 299 -9.66 -24.16 1.79
CA LEU A 299 -10.13 -23.21 2.82
C LEU A 299 -11.65 -23.08 2.85
N LEU A 300 -12.30 -23.21 1.69
CA LEU A 300 -13.76 -23.19 1.58
C LEU A 300 -14.40 -24.43 2.21
N ALA A 301 -13.74 -25.59 2.09
CA ALA A 301 -14.18 -26.84 2.71
C ALA A 301 -13.96 -26.88 4.24
N GLN A 302 -13.13 -25.99 4.79
CA GLN A 302 -12.87 -25.90 6.22
C GLN A 302 -14.00 -25.22 7.01
N SER A 303 -14.14 -25.58 8.29
CA SER A 303 -14.93 -24.81 9.24
C SER A 303 -14.25 -23.48 9.60
N TYR A 304 -14.99 -22.56 10.23
CA TYR A 304 -14.41 -21.32 10.73
C TYR A 304 -13.27 -21.59 11.73
N GLU A 305 -13.45 -22.53 12.65
CA GLU A 305 -12.47 -22.91 13.67
C GLU A 305 -11.19 -23.50 13.03
N GLN A 306 -11.34 -24.27 11.96
CA GLN A 306 -10.21 -24.79 11.20
C GLN A 306 -9.43 -23.66 10.52
N ARG A 307 -10.13 -22.69 9.91
CA ARG A 307 -9.49 -21.48 9.35
C ARG A 307 -8.80 -20.65 10.42
N VAL A 308 -9.39 -20.53 11.63
CA VAL A 308 -8.75 -19.87 12.78
C VAL A 308 -7.47 -20.57 13.20
N ALA A 309 -7.43 -21.92 13.14
CA ALA A 309 -6.28 -22.73 13.51
C ALA A 309 -5.16 -22.73 12.45
N GLN A 310 -5.45 -22.28 11.22
CA GLN A 310 -4.44 -22.20 10.16
C GLN A 310 -3.32 -21.19 10.53
N PRO A 311 -2.04 -21.58 10.58
CA PRO A 311 -0.98 -20.73 11.17
C PRO A 311 -0.74 -19.39 10.46
N CYS A 312 -1.07 -19.29 9.18
CA CYS A 312 -0.93 -18.05 8.41
C CYS A 312 -2.19 -17.16 8.40
N ILE A 313 -3.32 -17.65 8.93
CA ILE A 313 -4.60 -16.90 8.94
C ILE A 313 -4.85 -16.32 10.34
N GLY A 314 -4.99 -17.19 11.34
CA GLY A 314 -5.34 -16.80 12.71
C GLY A 314 -6.76 -16.24 12.86
N ARG A 315 -7.16 -15.96 14.11
CA ARG A 315 -8.51 -15.51 14.46
C ARG A 315 -8.93 -14.21 13.78
N ASP A 316 -8.02 -13.25 13.69
CA ASP A 316 -8.34 -11.89 13.24
C ASP A 316 -8.57 -11.78 11.72
N ARG A 317 -8.27 -12.83 10.94
CA ARG A 317 -8.48 -12.87 9.48
C ARG A 317 -9.37 -14.02 9.00
N ALA A 318 -9.71 -14.98 9.86
CA ALA A 318 -10.46 -16.17 9.46
C ALA A 318 -11.87 -15.87 8.90
N ASP A 319 -12.47 -14.76 9.31
CA ASP A 319 -13.74 -14.24 8.80
C ASP A 319 -13.62 -13.48 7.47
N LEU A 320 -12.40 -13.13 7.06
CA LEU A 320 -12.13 -12.31 5.87
C LEU A 320 -11.46 -13.11 4.73
N VAL A 321 -10.82 -14.23 5.05
CA VAL A 321 -9.95 -14.95 4.09
C VAL A 321 -10.70 -15.43 2.85
N LEU A 322 -11.92 -15.95 3.01
CA LEU A 322 -12.70 -16.44 1.86
C LEU A 322 -13.21 -15.29 0.98
N ALA A 323 -13.50 -14.12 1.55
CA ALA A 323 -13.81 -12.94 0.75
C ALA A 323 -12.61 -12.50 -0.10
N GLY A 324 -11.40 -12.54 0.47
CA GLY A 324 -10.17 -12.31 -0.29
C GLY A 324 -9.96 -13.33 -1.40
N CYS A 325 -10.22 -14.61 -1.13
CA CYS A 325 -10.13 -15.66 -2.13
C CYS A 325 -11.15 -15.46 -3.26
N ALA A 326 -12.39 -15.05 -2.96
CA ALA A 326 -13.40 -14.77 -3.97
C ALA A 326 -13.00 -13.59 -4.89
N ILE A 327 -12.39 -12.54 -4.34
CA ILE A 327 -11.87 -11.42 -5.14
C ILE A 327 -10.78 -11.90 -6.10
N LEU A 328 -9.83 -12.70 -5.59
CA LEU A 328 -8.74 -13.23 -6.41
C LEU A 328 -9.25 -14.23 -7.46
N GLU A 329 -10.18 -15.11 -7.09
CA GLU A 329 -10.80 -16.07 -7.99
C GLU A 329 -11.55 -15.37 -9.13
N ALA A 330 -12.29 -14.29 -8.84
CA ALA A 330 -12.93 -13.48 -9.87
C ALA A 330 -11.91 -12.90 -10.87
N MET A 331 -10.79 -12.37 -10.37
CA MET A 331 -9.70 -11.89 -11.24
C MET A 331 -9.11 -13.03 -12.08
N MET A 332 -8.88 -14.21 -11.49
CA MET A 332 -8.29 -15.37 -12.18
C MET A 332 -9.24 -16.02 -13.19
N ARG A 333 -10.56 -15.89 -13.01
CA ARG A 333 -11.57 -16.33 -13.99
C ARG A 333 -11.66 -15.38 -15.17
N LEU A 334 -11.63 -14.07 -14.91
CA LEU A 334 -11.67 -13.07 -15.98
C LEU A 334 -10.36 -13.01 -16.76
N TRP A 335 -9.24 -13.16 -16.05
CA TRP A 335 -7.90 -13.06 -16.59
C TRP A 335 -7.09 -14.33 -16.26
N PRO A 336 -7.01 -15.30 -17.19
CA PRO A 336 -6.47 -16.63 -16.94
C PRO A 336 -4.93 -16.65 -16.94
N ALA A 337 -4.31 -15.91 -16.03
CA ALA A 337 -2.87 -15.94 -15.81
C ALA A 337 -2.44 -17.31 -15.27
N LYS A 338 -1.30 -17.84 -15.76
CA LYS A 338 -0.78 -19.14 -15.32
C LYS A 338 -0.17 -19.09 -13.92
N ARG A 339 0.46 -17.96 -13.59
CA ARG A 339 1.17 -17.72 -12.33
C ARG A 339 0.99 -16.28 -11.90
N LEU A 340 1.03 -16.06 -10.60
CA LEU A 340 1.09 -14.73 -10.01
C LEU A 340 2.29 -14.62 -9.07
N ARG A 341 2.85 -13.42 -8.98
CA ARG A 341 3.91 -13.09 -8.05
C ARG A 341 3.33 -12.35 -6.85
N VAL A 342 3.83 -12.70 -5.68
CA VAL A 342 3.37 -12.13 -4.41
C VAL A 342 4.32 -11.01 -3.99
N ALA A 343 3.76 -9.85 -3.67
CA ALA A 343 4.48 -8.75 -3.05
C ALA A 343 4.03 -8.60 -1.60
N ASP A 344 4.95 -8.76 -0.63
CA ASP A 344 4.75 -8.23 0.74
C ASP A 344 5.34 -6.82 0.83
N ARG A 345 5.13 -6.05 -0.23
CA ARG A 345 5.52 -4.65 -0.40
C ARG A 345 4.34 -3.93 -1.03
N GLY A 346 4.14 -2.67 -0.67
CA GLY A 346 3.06 -1.88 -1.23
C GLY A 346 3.25 -0.40 -0.95
N LEU A 347 2.18 0.26 -0.52
CA LEU A 347 2.14 1.70 -0.28
C LEU A 347 3.32 2.20 0.58
N ARG A 348 3.63 1.51 1.68
CA ARG A 348 4.68 1.93 2.63
C ARG A 348 6.08 1.93 2.00
N GLU A 349 6.41 0.87 1.27
CA GLU A 349 7.68 0.77 0.56
C GLU A 349 7.78 1.81 -0.57
N GLY A 350 6.66 2.10 -1.27
CA GLY A 350 6.58 3.18 -2.25
C GLY A 350 6.81 4.55 -1.62
N ILE A 351 6.19 4.82 -0.48
CA ILE A 351 6.38 6.05 0.31
C ILE A 351 7.85 6.22 0.72
N LEU A 352 8.44 5.20 1.36
CA LEU A 352 9.84 5.26 1.81
C LEU A 352 10.79 5.50 0.64
N ALA A 353 10.56 4.80 -0.49
CA ALA A 353 11.36 4.99 -1.69
C ALA A 353 11.29 6.44 -2.20
N MET A 354 10.09 7.05 -2.24
CA MET A 354 9.93 8.44 -2.70
C MET A 354 10.50 9.47 -1.72
N LEU A 355 10.35 9.28 -0.41
CA LEU A 355 10.93 10.18 0.58
C LEU A 355 12.47 10.20 0.48
N MET A 356 13.09 9.01 0.46
CA MET A 356 14.54 8.87 0.34
C MET A 356 15.06 9.29 -1.05
N ALA A 357 14.22 9.19 -2.09
CA ALA A 357 14.49 9.72 -3.42
C ALA A 357 14.64 11.24 -3.40
N ALA A 358 13.65 11.92 -2.82
CA ALA A 358 13.57 13.38 -2.78
C ALA A 358 14.79 13.98 -2.06
N ASP A 359 15.30 13.27 -1.05
CA ASP A 359 16.50 13.66 -0.31
C ASP A 359 17.82 13.16 -0.93
N GLY A 360 17.77 12.51 -2.09
CA GLY A 360 18.94 12.16 -2.90
C GLY A 360 19.72 10.91 -2.46
N TYR A 361 19.16 10.07 -1.60
CA TYR A 361 19.84 8.86 -1.11
C TYR A 361 19.83 7.71 -2.12
N LEU A 362 18.82 7.69 -2.98
CA LEU A 362 18.56 6.61 -3.92
C LEU A 362 18.93 6.96 -5.37
N ASP A 363 19.40 8.19 -5.62
CA ASP A 363 19.93 8.61 -6.91
C ASP A 363 21.47 8.62 -6.85
N GLY A 364 22.12 7.75 -7.63
CA GLY A 364 23.58 7.57 -7.63
C GLY A 364 24.37 8.83 -8.02
N ARG A 365 23.69 9.86 -8.54
CA ARG A 365 24.29 11.12 -9.01
C ARG A 365 24.69 12.08 -7.88
N GLN A 366 23.96 12.14 -6.75
CA GLN A 366 24.26 13.13 -5.70
C GLN A 366 25.44 12.77 -4.78
N ARG A 367 25.67 11.49 -4.50
CA ARG A 367 26.81 11.06 -3.66
C ARG A 367 28.19 11.36 -4.25
N ARG A 368 28.29 11.55 -5.58
CA ARG A 368 29.53 12.02 -6.24
C ARG A 368 29.86 13.49 -5.94
N ARG A 369 28.86 14.32 -5.62
CA ARG A 369 29.08 15.74 -5.24
C ARG A 369 29.48 15.92 -3.78
N ARG A 370 29.00 15.07 -2.86
CA ARG A 370 29.40 15.11 -1.43
C ARG A 370 30.81 14.57 -1.15
N ARG A 371 31.48 13.98 -2.15
CA ARG A 371 32.83 13.40 -2.04
C ARG A 371 33.91 14.20 -2.78
N ARG A 372 33.57 15.38 -3.31
CA ARG A 372 34.52 16.29 -3.95
C ARG A 372 34.72 17.54 -3.12
#